data_AF-A0A1C4X6E8-F1
#
_entry.id   AF-A0A1C4X6E8-F1
#
_cell.length_a   1.000
_cell.length_b   1.000
_cell.length_c   1.000
_cell.angle_alpha   90.00
_cell.angle_beta   90.00
_cell.angle_gamma   90.00
#
_symmetry.space_group_name_H-M   'P 1'
#
loop_
_entity.id
_entity.type
_entity.pdbx_description
1 polymer ?
#
loop_
_entity_poly.entity_id
_entity_poly.type
_entity_poly.pdbx_seq_one_letter_code
_entity_poly.pdbx_strand_id
1 'polypeptide(L)'
;MGCLRCVIEQVARARTWRVRPDRAARIEANPRSTPRDWIEGAGWKRLNLLNRALGEFAHGSTRTNWNVARGALVALQANAEADEEAQYTGRTHALAAMIFIVSVECAAWVDSFSRQLGEAYRKVIRVDDVGADRAIDALMNRAWEKRGTPLR
;
A
#
# COMPACT_ATOMS: atom_id res chain seq x y z
N MET A 1 10.11 9.01 -3.08
CA MET A 1 9.06 7.97 -2.99
C MET A 1 9.61 6.55 -3.14
N GLY A 2 10.87 6.34 -3.54
CA GLY A 2 11.46 5.00 -3.61
C GLY A 2 11.39 4.21 -2.29
N CYS A 3 11.52 4.90 -1.15
CA CYS A 3 11.30 4.29 0.17
C CYS A 3 9.90 3.67 0.32
N LEU A 4 8.85 4.33 -0.17
CA LEU A 4 7.47 3.81 -0.07
C LEU A 4 7.24 2.56 -0.91
N ARG A 5 7.96 2.43 -2.03
CA ARG A 5 7.94 1.19 -2.83
C ARG A 5 8.55 0.02 -2.05
N CYS A 6 9.67 0.24 -1.36
CA CYS A 6 10.24 -0.78 -0.49
C CYS A 6 9.30 -1.10 0.68
N VAL A 7 8.66 -0.09 1.27
CA VAL A 7 7.70 -0.28 2.37
C VAL A 7 6.52 -1.16 1.93
N ILE A 8 5.84 -0.86 0.83
CA ILE A 8 4.69 -1.68 0.38
C ILE A 8 5.10 -3.13 0.11
N GLU A 9 6.29 -3.35 -0.44
CA GLU A 9 6.83 -4.69 -0.67
C GLU A 9 7.11 -5.42 0.65
N GLN A 10 7.81 -4.80 1.60
CA GLN A 10 8.12 -5.44 2.88
C GLN A 10 6.86 -5.73 3.70
N VAL A 11 5.87 -4.84 3.67
CA VAL A 11 4.59 -5.09 4.35
C VAL A 11 3.82 -6.21 3.65
N ALA A 12 3.80 -6.25 2.32
CA ALA A 12 3.18 -7.34 1.58
C ALA A 12 3.86 -8.69 1.88
N ARG A 13 5.19 -8.71 1.98
CA ARG A 13 5.97 -9.89 2.39
C ARG A 13 5.62 -10.32 3.81
N ALA A 14 5.61 -9.39 4.78
CA ALA A 14 5.23 -9.67 6.17
C ALA A 14 3.81 -10.23 6.27
N ARG A 15 2.84 -9.62 5.57
CA ARG A 15 1.46 -10.12 5.51
C ARG A 15 1.36 -11.51 4.88
N THR A 16 2.10 -11.75 3.81
CA THR A 16 2.10 -13.05 3.13
C THR A 16 2.62 -14.14 4.06
N TRP A 17 3.69 -13.88 4.82
CA TRP A 17 4.19 -14.81 5.85
C TRP A 17 3.14 -15.08 6.94
N ARG A 18 2.44 -14.05 7.41
CA ARG A 18 1.43 -14.19 8.46
C ARG A 18 0.18 -14.94 8.02
N VAL A 19 -0.33 -14.66 6.82
CA VAL A 19 -1.63 -15.17 6.34
C VAL A 19 -1.50 -16.39 5.44
N ARG A 20 -0.39 -16.55 4.72
CA ARG A 20 -0.17 -17.60 3.70
C ARG A 20 1.29 -18.09 3.70
N PRO A 21 1.79 -18.69 4.81
CA PRO A 21 3.20 -19.07 4.96
C PRO A 21 3.69 -20.01 3.84
N ASP A 22 2.88 -20.96 3.37
CA ASP A 22 3.24 -21.86 2.26
C ASP A 22 3.45 -21.12 0.93
N ARG A 23 2.70 -20.05 0.72
CA ARG A 23 2.91 -19.18 -0.46
C ARG A 23 4.16 -18.33 -0.27
N ALA A 24 4.39 -17.81 0.94
CA ALA A 24 5.59 -17.04 1.25
C ALA A 24 6.87 -17.86 0.99
N ALA A 25 6.92 -19.10 1.50
CA ALA A 25 8.05 -20.01 1.28
C ALA A 25 8.32 -20.27 -0.20
N ARG A 26 7.27 -20.43 -1.02
CA ARG A 26 7.42 -20.61 -2.48
C ARG A 26 7.93 -19.36 -3.20
N ILE A 27 7.48 -18.17 -2.79
CA ILE A 27 7.98 -16.91 -3.37
C ILE A 27 9.44 -16.71 -2.98
N GLU A 28 9.79 -16.95 -1.71
CA GLU A 28 11.15 -16.84 -1.17
C GLU A 28 12.14 -17.78 -1.87
N ALA A 29 11.73 -19.03 -2.10
CA ALA A 29 12.55 -20.03 -2.78
C ALA A 29 12.78 -19.73 -4.27
N ASN A 30 12.00 -18.81 -4.87
CA ASN A 30 12.13 -18.45 -6.27
C ASN A 30 13.05 -17.22 -6.43
N PRO A 31 14.28 -17.37 -6.96
CA PRO A 31 15.20 -16.24 -7.17
C PRO A 31 14.72 -15.25 -8.24
N ARG A 32 13.71 -15.62 -9.03
CA ARG A 32 13.06 -14.74 -10.03
C ARG A 32 11.83 -14.03 -9.47
N SER A 33 11.54 -14.17 -8.17
CA SER A 33 10.43 -13.46 -7.55
C SER A 33 10.64 -11.94 -7.64
N THR A 34 9.53 -11.24 -7.81
CA THR A 34 9.47 -9.79 -7.95
C THR A 34 8.61 -9.19 -6.84
N PRO A 35 8.71 -7.88 -6.56
CA PRO A 35 7.85 -7.23 -5.57
C PRO A 35 6.35 -7.43 -5.83
N ARG A 36 5.96 -7.63 -7.10
CA ARG A 36 4.58 -7.91 -7.49
C ARG A 36 4.09 -9.25 -6.94
N ASP A 37 4.94 -10.26 -6.89
CA ASP A 37 4.56 -11.60 -6.40
C ASP A 37 4.17 -11.55 -4.91
N TRP A 38 4.88 -10.73 -4.12
CA TRP A 38 4.55 -10.47 -2.72
C TRP A 38 3.25 -9.68 -2.55
N ILE A 39 3.03 -8.63 -3.36
CA ILE A 39 1.77 -7.86 -3.36
C ILE A 39 0.58 -8.77 -3.71
N GLU A 40 0.72 -9.63 -4.72
CA GLU A 40 -0.32 -10.61 -5.07
C GLU A 40 -0.48 -11.69 -3.98
N GLY A 41 0.63 -12.12 -3.36
CA GLY A 41 0.65 -13.03 -2.22
C GLY A 41 -0.16 -12.54 -1.03
N ALA A 42 -0.02 -11.26 -0.71
CA ALA A 42 -0.73 -10.56 0.35
C ALA A 42 -2.23 -10.36 0.07
N GLY A 43 -2.70 -10.68 -1.14
CA GLY A 43 -4.07 -10.40 -1.59
C GLY A 43 -4.28 -8.96 -2.07
N TRP A 44 -3.20 -8.22 -2.30
CA TRP A 44 -3.22 -6.78 -2.59
C TRP A 44 -3.05 -6.45 -4.07
N LYS A 45 -3.45 -7.38 -4.96
CA LYS A 45 -3.39 -7.18 -6.43
C LYS A 45 -4.04 -5.87 -6.88
N ARG A 46 -5.06 -5.40 -6.17
CA ARG A 46 -5.76 -4.13 -6.40
C ARG A 46 -4.85 -2.89 -6.22
N LEU A 47 -3.78 -2.98 -5.43
CA LEU A 47 -2.82 -1.89 -5.21
C LEU A 47 -1.77 -1.76 -6.33
N ASN A 48 -1.90 -2.48 -7.44
CA ASN A 48 -0.95 -2.40 -8.55
C ASN A 48 -0.80 -0.98 -9.12
N LEU A 49 -1.86 -0.18 -9.17
CA LEU A 49 -1.79 1.22 -9.60
C LEU A 49 -0.85 2.01 -8.68
N LEU A 50 -1.03 1.88 -7.36
CA LEU A 50 -0.18 2.54 -6.36
C LEU A 50 1.28 2.11 -6.50
N ASN A 51 1.54 0.79 -6.61
CA ASN A 51 2.91 0.29 -6.76
C ASN A 51 3.60 0.84 -8.02
N ARG A 52 2.87 0.90 -9.15
CA ARG A 52 3.41 1.48 -10.40
C ARG A 52 3.64 3.00 -10.27
N ALA A 53 2.69 3.73 -9.68
CA ALA A 53 2.82 5.17 -9.46
C ALA A 53 4.02 5.52 -8.56
N LEU A 54 4.23 4.74 -7.48
CA LEU A 54 5.41 4.87 -6.62
C LEU A 54 6.71 4.56 -7.37
N GLY A 55 6.69 3.54 -8.25
CA GLY A 55 7.82 3.19 -9.11
C GLY A 55 8.20 4.29 -10.10
N GLU A 56 7.22 4.87 -10.79
CA GLU A 56 7.44 5.99 -11.71
C GLU A 56 7.92 7.25 -10.96
N PHE A 57 7.45 7.49 -9.74
CA PHE A 57 8.02 8.56 -8.89
C PHE A 57 9.44 8.29 -8.40
N ALA A 58 9.84 7.01 -8.28
CA ALA A 58 11.16 6.63 -7.80
C ALA A 58 12.22 6.65 -8.91
N HIS A 59 11.82 6.31 -10.14
CA HIS A 59 12.73 6.11 -11.27
C HIS A 59 12.43 7.00 -12.48
N GLY A 60 11.38 7.81 -12.44
CA GLY A 60 11.03 8.70 -13.55
C GLY A 60 12.20 9.63 -13.84
N SER A 61 12.75 9.54 -15.06
CA SER A 61 13.87 10.36 -15.51
C SER A 61 13.42 11.70 -16.09
N THR A 62 12.13 11.83 -16.44
CA THR A 62 11.58 13.03 -17.09
C THR A 62 10.49 13.68 -16.26
N ARG A 63 10.34 15.00 -16.44
CA ARG A 63 9.29 15.81 -15.80
C ARG A 63 7.87 15.35 -16.19
N THR A 64 7.71 14.81 -17.40
CA THR A 64 6.45 14.23 -17.88
C THR A 64 6.07 12.99 -17.07
N ASN A 65 7.01 12.07 -16.83
CA ASN A 65 6.74 10.85 -16.05
C ASN A 65 6.31 11.19 -14.62
N TRP A 66 6.88 12.25 -14.03
CA TRP A 66 6.51 12.71 -12.68
C TRP A 66 5.10 13.28 -12.62
N ASN A 67 4.67 14.02 -13.65
CA ASN A 67 3.32 14.57 -13.71
C ASN A 67 2.29 13.47 -13.86
N VAL A 68 2.55 12.46 -14.71
CA VAL A 68 1.66 11.32 -14.88
C VAL A 68 1.59 10.47 -13.60
N ALA A 69 2.72 10.19 -12.96
CA ALA A 69 2.76 9.50 -11.67
C ALA A 69 2.02 10.29 -10.58
N ARG A 70 2.12 11.62 -10.58
CA ARG A 70 1.35 12.50 -9.69
C ARG A 70 -0.14 12.35 -9.94
N GLY A 71 -0.58 12.40 -11.19
CA GLY A 71 -1.99 12.19 -11.56
C GLY A 71 -2.53 10.85 -11.04
N ALA A 72 -1.74 9.79 -11.11
CA ALA A 72 -2.12 8.50 -10.53
C ALA A 72 -2.23 8.52 -9.00
N LEU A 73 -1.37 9.25 -8.27
CA LEU A 73 -1.50 9.40 -6.81
C LEU A 73 -2.71 10.26 -6.42
N VAL A 74 -3.00 11.30 -7.20
CA VAL A 74 -4.20 12.14 -7.02
C VAL A 74 -5.45 11.28 -7.19
N ALA A 75 -5.51 10.47 -8.25
CA ALA A 75 -6.65 9.59 -8.53
C ALA A 75 -6.93 8.56 -7.41
N LEU A 76 -5.96 8.26 -6.54
CA LEU A 76 -6.13 7.34 -5.41
C LEU A 76 -6.79 7.98 -4.18
N GLN A 77 -6.86 9.31 -4.14
CA GLN A 77 -7.49 10.05 -3.06
C GLN A 77 -9.02 9.88 -3.09
N ALA A 78 -9.65 9.93 -1.92
CA ALA A 78 -11.09 9.68 -1.79
C ALA A 78 -11.96 10.72 -2.52
N ASN A 79 -11.52 11.99 -2.56
CA ASN A 79 -12.29 13.12 -3.09
C ASN A 79 -11.53 13.89 -4.18
N ALA A 80 -10.74 13.18 -4.99
CA ALA A 80 -9.83 13.80 -5.97
C ALA A 80 -10.50 14.77 -6.98
N GLU A 81 -11.79 14.57 -7.25
CA GLU A 81 -12.57 15.34 -8.23
C GLU A 81 -13.25 16.58 -7.62
N ALA A 82 -13.45 16.59 -6.29
CA ALA A 82 -14.14 17.67 -5.57
C ALA A 82 -13.18 18.58 -4.79
N ASP A 83 -11.91 18.18 -4.66
CA ASP A 83 -10.89 18.87 -3.88
C ASP A 83 -9.86 19.53 -4.82
N GLU A 84 -9.88 20.86 -4.91
CA GLU A 84 -8.91 21.62 -5.70
C GLU A 84 -7.47 21.43 -5.20
N GLU A 85 -7.29 21.09 -3.92
CA GLU A 85 -5.99 20.84 -3.30
C GLU A 85 -5.45 19.42 -3.57
N ALA A 86 -6.28 18.51 -4.10
CA ALA A 86 -5.95 17.12 -4.37
C ALA A 86 -4.63 16.98 -5.16
N GLN A 87 -4.43 17.87 -6.13
CA GLN A 87 -3.23 17.92 -6.98
C GLN A 87 -1.92 18.14 -6.21
N TYR A 88 -1.98 18.80 -5.05
CA TYR A 88 -0.85 19.10 -4.20
C TYR A 88 -0.65 18.08 -3.07
N THR A 89 -1.71 17.36 -2.69
CA THR A 89 -1.71 16.45 -1.53
C THR A 89 -1.47 14.97 -1.88
N GLY A 90 -1.41 14.60 -3.17
CA GLY A 90 -1.27 13.21 -3.63
C GLY A 90 -0.11 12.42 -2.99
N ARG A 91 1.05 13.05 -2.80
CA ARG A 91 2.22 12.42 -2.16
C ARG A 91 2.01 12.21 -0.66
N THR A 92 1.43 13.20 0.01
CA THR A 92 1.09 13.14 1.44
C THR A 92 0.05 12.07 1.71
N HIS A 93 -0.97 11.97 0.85
CA HIS A 93 -1.97 10.92 0.94
C HIS A 93 -1.35 9.53 0.77
N ALA A 94 -0.49 9.33 -0.23
CA ALA A 94 0.20 8.06 -0.43
C ALA A 94 1.07 7.68 0.77
N LEU A 95 1.79 8.65 1.36
CA LEU A 95 2.57 8.44 2.58
C LEU A 95 1.68 8.04 3.76
N ALA A 96 0.59 8.78 4.00
CA ALA A 96 -0.35 8.51 5.08
C ALA A 96 -1.00 7.12 4.94
N ALA A 97 -1.40 6.75 3.72
CA ALA A 97 -1.93 5.43 3.42
C ALA A 97 -0.91 4.31 3.71
N MET A 98 0.37 4.51 3.38
CA MET A 98 1.42 3.52 3.68
C MET A 98 1.70 3.41 5.17
N ILE A 99 1.78 4.54 5.89
CA ILE A 99 1.91 4.53 7.35
C ILE A 99 0.75 3.75 7.97
N PHE A 100 -0.47 4.02 7.53
CA PHE A 100 -1.67 3.34 8.01
C PHE A 100 -1.60 1.82 7.78
N ILE A 101 -1.29 1.38 6.55
CA ILE A 101 -1.17 -0.04 6.22
C ILE A 101 -0.08 -0.73 7.06
N VAL A 102 1.07 -0.08 7.24
CA VAL A 102 2.15 -0.59 8.10
C VAL A 102 1.65 -0.75 9.54
N SER A 103 1.01 0.27 10.11
CA SER A 103 0.53 0.24 11.49
C SER A 103 -0.49 -0.88 11.72
N VAL A 104 -1.43 -1.07 10.79
CA VAL A 104 -2.41 -2.17 10.86
C VAL A 104 -1.72 -3.53 10.80
N GLU A 105 -0.75 -3.70 9.90
CA GLU A 105 -0.03 -4.97 9.78
C GLU A 105 0.86 -5.25 10.99
N CYS A 106 1.49 -4.22 11.58
CA CYS A 106 2.21 -4.35 12.84
C CYS A 106 1.28 -4.80 13.97
N ALA A 107 0.10 -4.20 14.11
CA ALA A 107 -0.89 -4.62 15.12
C ALA A 107 -1.28 -6.09 14.95
N ALA A 108 -1.55 -6.51 13.72
CA ALA A 108 -1.92 -7.89 13.40
C ALA A 108 -0.79 -8.91 13.67
N TRP A 109 0.47 -8.50 13.51
CA TRP A 109 1.60 -9.32 13.93
C TRP A 109 1.74 -9.38 15.45
N VAL A 110 1.60 -8.26 16.16
CA VAL A 110 1.66 -8.23 17.63
C VAL A 110 0.60 -9.15 18.24
N ASP A 111 -0.61 -9.18 17.67
CA ASP A 111 -1.67 -10.10 18.09
C ASP A 111 -1.27 -11.58 18.04
N SER A 112 -0.43 -11.97 17.07
CA SER A 112 0.03 -13.35 16.93
C SER A 112 0.94 -13.80 18.09
N PHE A 113 1.54 -12.85 18.80
CA PHE A 113 2.40 -13.12 19.97
C PHE A 113 1.68 -12.83 21.28
N SER A 114 0.92 -11.73 21.36
CA SER A 114 0.17 -11.32 22.55
C SER A 114 -0.98 -10.39 22.20
N ARG A 115 -2.20 -10.87 22.44
CA ARG A 115 -3.43 -10.09 22.24
C ARG A 115 -3.45 -8.81 23.09
N GLN A 116 -3.00 -8.87 24.34
CA GLN A 116 -2.98 -7.70 25.22
C GLN A 116 -2.04 -6.60 24.69
N LEU A 117 -0.88 -6.99 24.15
CA LEU A 117 0.03 -6.03 23.51
C LEU A 117 -0.56 -5.48 22.22
N GLY A 118 -1.26 -6.30 21.43
CA GLY A 118 -1.93 -5.85 20.21
C GLY A 118 -3.05 -4.85 20.50
N GLU A 119 -3.84 -5.08 21.53
CA GLU A 119 -4.87 -4.14 22.01
C GLU A 119 -4.24 -2.84 22.51
N ALA A 120 -3.14 -2.90 23.26
CA ALA A 120 -2.41 -1.72 23.71
C ALA A 120 -1.81 -0.93 22.53
N TYR A 121 -1.22 -1.63 21.56
CA TYR A 121 -0.64 -1.03 20.36
C TYR A 121 -1.70 -0.25 19.57
N ARG A 122 -2.87 -0.86 19.31
CA ARG A 122 -4.01 -0.21 18.63
C ARG A 122 -4.47 1.08 19.31
N LYS A 123 -4.49 1.11 20.65
CA LYS A 123 -4.82 2.31 21.42
C LYS A 123 -3.82 3.44 21.17
N VAL A 124 -2.52 3.11 21.08
CA VAL A 124 -1.45 4.09 20.79
C VAL A 124 -1.57 4.64 19.37
N ILE A 125 -1.76 3.76 18.38
CA ILE A 125 -1.91 4.17 16.97
C ILE A 125 -3.30 4.73 16.64
N ARG A 126 -4.24 4.67 17.59
CA ARG A 126 -5.64 5.14 17.47
C ARG A 126 -6.36 4.51 16.28
N VAL A 127 -6.18 3.20 16.11
CA VAL A 127 -6.80 2.44 15.01
C VAL A 127 -7.86 1.50 15.57
N ASP A 128 -9.05 1.57 14.96
CA ASP A 128 -10.13 0.58 15.10
C ASP A 128 -10.02 -0.46 13.98
N ASP A 129 -10.11 -1.75 14.30
CA ASP A 129 -9.94 -2.84 13.32
C ASP A 129 -11.01 -2.80 12.23
N VAL A 130 -12.27 -2.56 12.62
CA VAL A 130 -13.39 -2.51 11.66
C VAL A 130 -13.26 -1.27 10.76
N GLY A 131 -12.81 -0.14 11.32
CA GLY A 131 -12.43 1.04 10.55
C GLY A 131 -11.24 0.79 9.62
N ALA A 132 -10.24 0.02 10.07
CA ALA A 132 -9.02 -0.24 9.33
C ALA A 132 -9.23 -1.12 8.11
N ASP A 133 -9.93 -2.24 8.26
CA ASP A 133 -10.25 -3.12 7.16
C ASP A 133 -11.07 -2.37 6.10
N ARG A 134 -12.08 -1.59 6.52
CA ARG A 134 -12.87 -0.74 5.61
C ARG A 134 -12.01 0.29 4.89
N ALA A 135 -11.09 0.95 5.58
CA ALA A 135 -10.22 1.97 4.98
C ALA A 135 -9.23 1.37 3.97
N ILE A 136 -8.65 0.21 4.30
CA ILE A 136 -7.75 -0.53 3.40
C ILE A 136 -8.51 -1.02 2.17
N ASP A 137 -9.68 -1.62 2.35
CA ASP A 137 -10.52 -2.06 1.24
C ASP A 137 -10.98 -0.90 0.37
N ALA A 138 -11.35 0.23 0.95
CA ALA A 138 -11.71 1.43 0.20
C ALA A 138 -10.53 1.94 -0.64
N LEU A 139 -9.31 1.96 -0.09
CA LEU A 139 -8.10 2.29 -0.85
C LEU A 139 -7.86 1.31 -2.00
N MET A 140 -8.03 0.01 -1.76
CA MET A 140 -7.88 -1.01 -2.80
C MET A 140 -8.93 -0.86 -3.90
N ASN A 141 -10.18 -0.59 -3.54
CA ASN A 141 -11.26 -0.38 -4.51
C ASN A 141 -10.97 0.84 -5.39
N ARG A 142 -10.57 1.96 -4.80
CA ARG A 142 -10.15 3.15 -5.58
C ARG A 142 -8.99 2.85 -6.53
N ALA A 143 -7.96 2.14 -6.03
CA ALA A 143 -6.83 1.73 -6.87
C ALA A 143 -7.25 0.81 -8.02
N TRP A 144 -8.25 -0.03 -7.80
CA TRP A 144 -8.80 -0.94 -8.81
C TRP A 144 -9.69 -0.24 -9.84
N GLU A 145 -10.52 0.70 -9.41
CA GLU A 145 -11.38 1.52 -10.28
C GLU A 145 -10.54 2.38 -11.21
N LYS A 146 -9.48 3.01 -10.67
CA LYS A 146 -8.58 3.87 -11.42
C LYS A 146 -7.42 3.10 -12.08
N ARG A 147 -7.50 1.77 -12.20
CA ARG A 147 -6.41 0.93 -12.79
C ARG A 147 -6.03 1.30 -14.22
N GLY A 148 -6.96 1.92 -14.95
CA GLY A 148 -6.76 2.43 -16.31
C GLY A 148 -6.05 3.78 -16.39
N THR A 149 -5.76 4.42 -15.26
CA THR A 149 -5.04 5.70 -15.24
C THR A 149 -3.69 5.53 -15.95
N PRO A 150 -3.42 6.32 -17.00
CA PRO A 150 -2.18 6.21 -17.76
C PRO A 150 -1.00 6.49 -16.82
N LEU A 151 0.07 5.71 -17.01
CA LEU A 151 1.35 5.86 -16.30
C LEU A 151 2.54 6.01 -17.26
N ARG A 152 2.28 5.85 -18.56
CA ARG A 152 3.16 6.05 -19.72
C ARG A 152 2.28 6.31 -20.94
#